data_AF-A0A1G3GTF1-F1
#
_entry.id   AF-A0A1G3GTF1-F1
#
_cell.length_a   1.000
_cell.length_b   1.000
_cell.length_c   1.000
_cell.angle_alpha   90.00
_cell.angle_beta   90.00
_cell.angle_gamma   90.00
#
_symmetry.space_group_name_H-M   'P 1'
#
loop_
_entity.id
_entity.type
_entity.pdbx_description
1 polymer ?
#
loop_
_entity_poly.entity_id
_entity_poly.type
_entity_poly.pdbx_seq_one_letter_code
_entity_poly.pdbx_strand_id
1 'polypeptide(L)'
;MLIFFLLLLALSAVLLIGATAMERSAIKAGINGANGLTLLAAFIVSGLVWLVASLIAAMIWGGVAALASLVLSGLWHWAMWKIVMTNIQALIDRKLANRNGA
;
A
#
# COMPACT_ATOMS: atom_id res chain seq x y z
N MET A 1 3.90 14.17 -18.29
CA MET A 1 4.05 12.71 -18.10
C MET A 1 4.64 12.37 -16.73
N LEU A 2 5.89 12.78 -16.40
CA LEU A 2 6.52 12.44 -15.11
C LEU A 2 5.73 12.94 -13.88
N ILE A 3 5.29 14.20 -13.88
CA ILE A 3 4.55 14.81 -12.77
C ILE A 3 3.25 14.05 -12.47
N PHE A 4 2.55 13.56 -13.50
CA PHE A 4 1.33 12.77 -13.36
C PHE A 4 1.59 11.46 -12.58
N PHE A 5 2.65 10.74 -12.96
CA PHE A 5 3.04 9.51 -12.26
C PHE A 5 3.56 9.78 -10.84
N LEU A 6 4.28 10.89 -10.62
CA LEU A 6 4.73 11.28 -9.28
C LEU A 6 3.57 11.61 -8.34
N LEU A 7 2.56 12.32 -8.83
CA LEU A 7 1.36 12.64 -8.04
C LEU A 7 0.57 11.36 -7.70
N LEU A 8 0.43 10.44 -8.65
CA LEU A 8 -0.20 9.14 -8.39
C LEU A 8 0.57 8.31 -7.37
N LEU A 9 1.91 8.31 -7.45
CA LEU A 9 2.77 7.61 -6.50
C LEU A 9 2.61 8.19 -5.09
N ALA A 10 2.60 9.53 -4.98
CA ALA A 10 2.39 10.22 -3.73
C ALA A 10 1.01 9.93 -3.14
N LEU A 11 -0.04 9.94 -3.97
CA LEU A 11 -1.41 9.61 -3.54
C LEU A 11 -1.52 8.17 -3.03
N SER A 12 -0.91 7.23 -3.77
CA SER A 12 -0.81 5.83 -3.36
C SER A 12 -0.05 5.69 -2.03
N ALA A 13 1.07 6.39 -1.86
CA ALA A 13 1.83 6.40 -0.61
C ALA A 13 0.98 6.87 0.56
N VAL A 14 0.27 8.00 0.42
CA VAL A 14 -0.60 8.56 1.46
C VAL A 14 -1.69 7.57 1.86
N LEU A 15 -2.34 6.93 0.88
CA LEU A 15 -3.39 5.95 1.13
C LEU A 15 -2.86 4.71 1.87
N LEU A 16 -1.72 4.16 1.44
CA LEU A 16 -1.12 2.98 2.07
C LEU A 16 -0.56 3.28 3.47
N ILE A 17 0.08 4.44 3.66
CA ILE A 17 0.59 4.87 4.97
C ILE A 17 -0.58 5.12 5.93
N GLY A 18 -1.66 5.77 5.46
CA GLY A 18 -2.87 6.01 6.24
C GLY A 18 -3.49 4.69 6.72
N ALA A 19 -3.69 3.74 5.81
CA ALA A 19 -4.21 2.41 6.15
C ALA A 19 -3.31 1.67 7.14
N THR A 20 -1.98 1.76 6.96
CA THR A 20 -1.00 1.18 7.88
C THR A 20 -1.09 1.80 9.28
N ALA A 21 -1.26 3.12 9.37
CA ALA A 21 -1.41 3.82 10.64
C ALA A 21 -2.71 3.41 11.37
N MET A 22 -3.80 3.23 10.63
CA MET A 22 -5.08 2.75 11.17
C MET A 22 -4.96 1.32 11.73
N GLU A 23 -4.40 0.39 10.96
CA GLU A 23 -4.16 -0.99 11.43
C GLU A 23 -3.23 -1.02 12.65
N ARG A 24 -2.14 -0.23 12.62
CA ARG A 24 -1.23 -0.12 13.76
C ARG A 24 -1.93 0.40 15.02
N SER A 25 -2.83 1.37 14.89
CA SER A 25 -3.62 1.90 16.01
C SER A 25 -4.56 0.83 16.56
N ALA A 26 -5.28 0.12 15.69
CA ALA A 26 -6.19 -0.95 16.07
C ALA A 26 -5.48 -2.11 16.79
N ILE A 27 -4.31 -2.55 16.30
CA ILE A 27 -3.49 -3.59 16.96
C ILE A 27 -3.05 -3.13 18.34
N LYS A 28 -2.60 -1.87 18.49
CA LYS A 28 -2.19 -1.32 19.78
C LYS A 28 -3.35 -1.26 20.77
N ALA A 29 -4.51 -0.78 20.34
CA ALA A 29 -5.73 -0.70 21.13
C ALA A 29 -6.33 -2.07 21.49
N GLY A 30 -5.90 -3.16 20.83
CA GLY A 30 -6.42 -4.50 21.10
C GLY A 30 -7.86 -4.69 20.62
N ILE A 31 -8.27 -3.92 19.60
CA ILE A 31 -9.61 -4.05 19.01
C ILE A 31 -9.69 -5.41 18.31
N ASN A 32 -10.69 -6.20 18.69
CA ASN A 32 -10.96 -7.50 18.11
C ASN A 32 -11.43 -7.29 16.66
N GLY A 33 -10.52 -7.43 15.69
CA GLY A 33 -10.78 -7.08 14.29
C GLY A 33 -9.58 -6.51 13.50
N ALA A 34 -8.44 -6.25 14.15
CA ALA A 34 -7.20 -5.89 13.45
C ALA A 34 -6.62 -7.11 12.71
N ASN A 35 -7.17 -7.40 11.54
CA ASN A 35 -6.88 -8.56 10.70
C ASN A 35 -6.14 -8.18 9.40
N GLY A 36 -5.76 -6.90 9.23
CA GLY A 36 -5.13 -6.42 8.01
C GLY A 36 -6.09 -6.19 6.84
N LEU A 37 -7.41 -6.31 7.04
CA LEU A 37 -8.40 -6.11 5.99
C LEU A 37 -8.39 -4.66 5.47
N THR A 38 -8.16 -3.67 6.34
CA THR A 38 -8.06 -2.26 5.93
C THR A 38 -6.85 -2.05 5.02
N LEU A 39 -5.73 -2.68 5.34
CA LEU A 39 -4.52 -2.62 4.53
C LEU A 39 -4.74 -3.32 3.18
N LEU A 40 -5.34 -4.49 3.18
CA LEU A 40 -5.64 -5.24 1.96
C LEU A 40 -6.56 -4.44 1.03
N ALA A 41 -7.64 -3.86 1.58
CA ALA A 41 -8.56 -3.01 0.83
C ALA A 41 -7.83 -1.81 0.22
N ALA A 42 -6.95 -1.15 1.00
CA ALA A 42 -6.14 -0.04 0.51
C ALA A 42 -5.20 -0.46 -0.64
N PHE A 43 -4.56 -1.63 -0.57
CA PHE A 43 -3.73 -2.15 -1.66
C PHE A 43 -4.53 -2.43 -2.93
N ILE A 44 -5.71 -3.05 -2.79
CA ILE A 44 -6.59 -3.34 -3.94
C ILE A 44 -7.05 -2.04 -4.60
N VAL A 45 -7.55 -1.09 -3.81
CA VAL A 45 -8.01 0.22 -4.31
C VAL A 45 -6.87 0.97 -4.99
N SER A 46 -5.69 1.01 -4.38
CA SER A 46 -4.50 1.65 -4.97
C SER A 46 -4.11 1.02 -6.31
N GLY A 47 -4.11 -0.31 -6.39
CA GLY A 47 -3.81 -1.04 -7.63
C GLY A 47 -4.82 -0.78 -8.74
N LEU A 48 -6.12 -0.76 -8.41
CA LEU A 48 -7.19 -0.46 -9.38
C LEU A 48 -7.09 0.97 -9.92
N VAL A 49 -6.84 1.95 -9.06
CA VAL A 49 -6.64 3.35 -9.47
C VAL A 49 -5.44 3.47 -10.42
N TRP A 50 -4.37 2.71 -10.17
CA TRP A 50 -3.21 2.72 -11.06
C TRP A 50 -3.48 2.06 -12.42
N LEU A 51 -4.34 1.05 -12.46
CA LEU A 51 -4.75 0.42 -13.71
C LEU A 51 -5.53 1.41 -14.59
N VAL A 52 -6.45 2.18 -13.99
CA VAL A 52 -7.15 3.27 -14.67
C VAL A 52 -6.17 4.35 -15.15
N ALA A 53 -5.21 4.74 -14.31
CA ALA A 53 -4.18 5.71 -14.69
C ALA A 53 -3.29 5.21 -15.85
N SER A 54 -3.00 3.92 -15.91
CA SER A 54 -2.21 3.31 -16.99
C SER A 54 -3.00 3.28 -18.30
N LEU A 55 -4.33 3.09 -18.23
CA LEU A 55 -5.21 3.21 -19.39
C LEU A 55 -5.25 4.65 -19.92
N ILE A 56 -5.37 5.64 -19.04
CA ILE A 56 -5.28 7.07 -19.41
C ILE A 56 -3.92 7.36 -20.05
N ALA A 57 -2.84 6.80 -19.50
CA ALA A 57 -1.52 6.97 -20.06
C ALA A 57 -1.39 6.35 -21.47
N ALA A 58 -2.05 5.20 -21.71
CA ALA A 58 -2.11 4.58 -23.03
C ALA A 58 -2.79 5.50 -24.06
N MET A 59 -3.88 6.17 -23.67
CA MET A 59 -4.64 7.05 -24.55
C MET A 59 -3.89 8.35 -24.90
N ILE A 60 -3.10 8.89 -23.97
CA ILE A 60 -2.43 10.20 -24.15
C ILE A 60 -1.01 10.05 -24.71
N TRP A 61 -0.24 9.08 -24.20
CA TRP A 61 1.19 8.93 -24.49
C TRP A 61 1.54 7.59 -25.16
N GLY A 62 0.55 6.73 -25.44
CA GLY A 62 0.72 5.48 -26.18
C GLY A 62 1.06 4.26 -25.31
N GLY A 63 1.09 3.09 -25.95
CA GLY A 63 1.21 1.79 -25.27
C GLY A 63 2.51 1.60 -24.47
N VAL A 64 3.63 2.18 -24.92
CA VAL A 64 4.91 2.09 -24.19
C VAL A 64 4.83 2.82 -22.83
N ALA A 65 4.18 3.98 -22.79
CA ALA A 65 3.96 4.71 -21.53
C ALA A 65 3.07 3.93 -20.57
N ALA A 66 2.06 3.23 -21.09
CA ALA A 66 1.19 2.36 -20.30
C ALA A 66 1.95 1.15 -19.73
N LEU A 67 2.78 0.49 -20.53
CA LEU A 67 3.61 -0.63 -20.07
C LEU A 67 4.62 -0.18 -19.00
N ALA A 68 5.31 0.94 -19.22
CA ALA A 68 6.24 1.51 -18.24
C ALA A 68 5.51 1.86 -16.92
N SER A 69 4.30 2.45 -17.02
CA SER A 69 3.44 2.74 -15.86
C SER A 69 3.08 1.48 -15.07
N LEU A 70 2.70 0.39 -15.75
CA LEU A 70 2.32 -0.87 -15.09
C LEU A 70 3.53 -1.50 -14.39
N VAL A 71 4.70 -1.50 -15.02
CA VAL A 71 5.94 -2.03 -14.40
C VAL A 71 6.30 -1.21 -13.17
N LEU A 72 6.29 0.12 -13.27
CA LEU A 72 6.56 1.00 -12.13
C LEU A 72 5.56 0.80 -10.99
N SER A 73 4.27 0.63 -11.33
CA SER A 73 3.23 0.30 -10.37
C SER A 73 3.50 -0.99 -9.62
N GLY A 74 3.81 -2.06 -10.36
CA GLY A 74 4.05 -3.38 -9.81
C GLY A 74 5.22 -3.34 -8.82
N LEU A 75 6.32 -2.70 -9.21
CA LEU A 75 7.49 -2.52 -8.34
C LEU A 75 7.15 -1.69 -7.10
N TRP A 76 6.40 -0.60 -7.25
CA TRP A 76 5.97 0.27 -6.15
C TRP A 76 5.10 -0.49 -5.14
N HIS A 77 4.02 -1.13 -5.59
CA HIS A 77 3.11 -1.87 -4.72
C HIS A 77 3.80 -3.07 -4.07
N TRP A 78 4.69 -3.77 -4.79
CA TRP A 78 5.47 -4.86 -4.21
C TRP A 78 6.43 -4.38 -3.12
N ALA A 79 7.16 -3.28 -3.35
CA ALA A 79 8.06 -2.70 -2.36
C ALA A 79 7.27 -2.24 -1.12
N MET A 80 6.17 -1.52 -1.32
CA MET A 80 5.31 -1.07 -0.23
C MET A 80 4.71 -2.24 0.56
N TRP A 81 4.27 -3.30 -0.12
CA TRP A 81 3.73 -4.49 0.53
C TRP A 81 4.75 -5.10 1.49
N LYS A 82 5.99 -5.32 1.02
CA LYS A 82 7.06 -5.85 1.88
C LYS A 82 7.32 -4.95 3.08
N ILE A 83 7.50 -3.65 2.85
CA ILE A 83 7.80 -2.68 3.92
C ILE A 83 6.69 -2.68 4.97
N VAL A 84 5.43 -2.57 4.55
CA VAL A 84 4.31 -2.51 5.47
C VAL A 84 4.16 -3.82 6.24
N MET A 85 4.22 -4.95 5.55
CA MET A 85 3.99 -6.25 6.18
C MET A 85 5.09 -6.60 7.19
N THR A 86 6.36 -6.29 6.88
CA THR A 86 7.46 -6.45 7.83
C THR A 86 7.27 -5.57 9.08
N ASN A 87 6.81 -4.32 8.92
CA ASN A 87 6.56 -3.44 10.06
C ASN A 87 5.38 -3.90 10.93
N ILE A 88 4.33 -4.44 10.31
CA ILE A 88 3.17 -4.98 11.04
C ILE A 88 3.56 -6.26 11.78
N GLN A 89 4.26 -7.19 11.13
CA GLN A 89 4.75 -8.43 11.77
C GLN A 89 5.64 -8.12 12.98
N ALA A 90 6.62 -7.23 12.83
CA ALA A 90 7.48 -6.80 13.93
C ALA A 90 6.69 -6.19 15.11
N LEU A 91 5.56 -5.53 14.84
CA LEU A 91 4.71 -4.96 15.87
C LEU A 91 3.88 -6.03 16.60
N ILE A 92 3.39 -7.04 15.87
CA ILE A 92 2.71 -8.20 16.43
C ILE A 92 3.67 -9.00 17.32
N ASP A 93 4.86 -9.31 16.81
CA ASP A 93 5.89 -10.06 17.54
C ASP A 93 6.27 -9.38 18.86
N ARG A 94 6.45 -8.05 18.84
CA ARG A 94 6.69 -7.27 20.06
C ARG A 94 5.52 -7.33 21.04
N LYS A 95 4.28 -7.29 20.55
CA LYS A 95 3.09 -7.41 21.42
C LYS A 95 2.98 -8.80 22.04
N LEU A 96 3.28 -9.85 21.28
CA LEU A 96 3.26 -11.24 21.76
C LEU A 96 4.38 -11.48 22.79
N ALA A 97 5.60 -11.00 22.53
CA ALA A 97 6.72 -11.10 23.47
C ALA A 97 6.40 -10.43 24.81
N ASN A 98 5.82 -9.23 24.78
CA ASN A 98 5.39 -8.52 26.00
C ASN A 98 4.28 -9.25 26.77
N ARG A 99 3.47 -10.07 26.09
CA ARG A 99 2.37 -10.82 26.70
C ARG A 99 2.83 -12.13 27.34
N ASN A 100 3.91 -12.73 26.82
CA ASN A 100 4.49 -13.98 27.33
C ASN A 100 5.55 -13.75 28.42
N GLY A 101 6.09 -12.53 28.53
CA GLY A 101 7.07 -12.12 29.56
C GLY A 101 6.45 -11.45 30.79
N ALA A 102 5.11 -11.35 30.84
CA ALA A 102 4.32 -10.88 31.98
C ALA A 102 3.55 -12.06 32.59
#